data_AF-A0A2P8AN76-F1
#
_entry.id   AF-A0A2P8AN76-F1
#
_cell.length_a   1.000
_cell.length_b   1.000
_cell.length_c   1.000
_cell.angle_alpha   90.00
_cell.angle_beta   90.00
_cell.angle_gamma   90.00
#
_symmetry.space_group_name_H-M   'P 1'
#
loop_
_entity.id
_entity.type
_entity.pdbx_description
1 polymer ?
#
loop_
_entity_poly.entity_id
_entity_poly.type
_entity_poly.pdbx_seq_one_letter_code
_entity_poly.pdbx_strand_id
1 'polypeptide(L)'
;MQIVSAAENSSLDWRAQFSYIEDIGDRRGYTAGIIGFCSGTGDMLELVEVYTRTKPGNVLAGYLPALRAVNGSDSHAGLDPNFPRDWRTAATDPVFRAAQEAERDRVYFNPSVRDGKTDGVRALGQFAYYDAAAMHGYEGMRAIRSRALARAKPPTQGGDERTWLHAFLDERVAEMRKEEAHSDTSRVDTAQRVFLNNGNLDLNTPLIFAVYGDQYRIG
;
A
#
# COMPACT_ATOMS: atom_id res chain seq x y z
N MET A 1 4.49 0.07 -8.80
CA MET A 1 4.54 -1.16 -7.98
C MET A 1 5.92 -1.44 -7.42
N GLN A 2 6.99 -1.48 -8.22
CA GLN A 2 8.34 -1.79 -7.72
C GLN A 2 8.81 -0.93 -6.54
N ILE A 3 8.54 0.38 -6.55
CA ILE A 3 8.93 1.29 -5.44
C ILE A 3 8.20 0.91 -4.13
N VAL A 4 6.91 0.57 -4.20
CA VAL A 4 6.15 0.10 -3.02
C VAL A 4 6.72 -1.22 -2.52
N SER A 5 6.94 -2.19 -3.42
CA SER A 5 7.51 -3.50 -3.08
C SER A 5 8.90 -3.41 -2.43
N ALA A 6 9.72 -2.41 -2.80
CA ALA A 6 10.99 -2.18 -2.13
C ALA A 6 10.81 -1.78 -0.65
N ALA A 7 9.72 -1.08 -0.32
CA ALA A 7 9.40 -0.71 1.05
C ALA A 7 8.60 -1.77 1.81
N GLU A 8 7.74 -2.53 1.15
CA GLU A 8 6.94 -3.56 1.83
C GLU A 8 7.70 -4.88 1.97
N ASN A 9 8.63 -5.19 1.05
CA ASN A 9 9.19 -6.53 0.90
C ASN A 9 10.70 -6.56 0.59
N SER A 10 11.40 -5.42 0.71
CA SER A 10 12.82 -5.27 0.37
C SER A 10 13.21 -5.90 -0.99
N SER A 11 12.32 -5.80 -1.98
CA SER A 11 12.47 -6.43 -3.29
C SER A 11 11.76 -5.63 -4.38
N LEU A 12 12.35 -5.57 -5.58
CA LEU A 12 11.69 -5.00 -6.76
C LEU A 12 10.77 -6.01 -7.47
N ASP A 13 10.86 -7.30 -7.15
CA ASP A 13 9.97 -8.32 -7.68
C ASP A 13 8.65 -8.34 -6.91
N TRP A 14 7.81 -7.36 -7.21
CA TRP A 14 6.48 -7.24 -6.61
C TRP A 14 5.56 -8.42 -6.95
N ARG A 15 5.84 -9.17 -8.03
CA ARG A 15 5.01 -10.33 -8.39
C ARG A 15 5.33 -11.55 -7.54
N ALA A 16 6.51 -11.65 -6.96
CA ALA A 16 6.80 -12.68 -5.95
C ALA A 16 5.90 -12.54 -4.70
N GLN A 17 5.28 -11.38 -4.49
CA GLN A 17 4.52 -11.06 -3.29
C GLN A 17 3.07 -11.53 -3.32
N PHE A 18 2.55 -12.07 -4.44
CA PHE A 18 1.21 -12.65 -4.48
C PHE A 18 1.02 -13.74 -3.40
N SER A 19 2.07 -14.49 -3.10
CA SER A 19 2.08 -15.57 -2.11
C SER A 19 2.54 -15.16 -0.72
N TYR A 20 2.98 -13.91 -0.54
CA TYR A 20 3.40 -13.41 0.78
C TYR A 20 2.23 -13.50 1.75
N ILE A 21 2.49 -13.99 2.97
CA ILE A 21 1.55 -14.03 4.09
C ILE A 21 2.34 -14.27 5.39
N GLU A 22 2.21 -13.34 6.33
CA GLU A 22 2.87 -13.36 7.63
C GLU A 22 2.08 -12.48 8.61
N ASP A 23 2.05 -12.84 9.89
CA ASP A 23 1.71 -11.89 10.95
C ASP A 23 3.02 -11.27 11.45
N ILE A 24 3.18 -9.97 11.19
CA ILE A 24 4.40 -9.22 11.50
C ILE A 24 4.37 -8.59 12.91
N GLY A 25 3.34 -8.88 13.72
CA GLY A 25 3.23 -8.40 15.09
C GLY A 25 2.82 -6.93 15.22
N ASP A 26 2.23 -6.35 14.17
CA ASP A 26 1.79 -4.95 14.13
C ASP A 26 0.33 -4.74 14.58
N ARG A 27 -0.30 -5.82 15.07
CA ARG A 27 -1.70 -5.92 15.52
C ARG A 27 -2.74 -5.84 14.39
N ARG A 28 -2.35 -6.15 13.16
CA ARG A 28 -3.27 -6.29 12.01
C ARG A 28 -3.60 -7.76 11.68
N GLY A 29 -3.03 -8.71 12.42
CA GLY A 29 -3.13 -10.15 12.16
C GLY A 29 -2.29 -10.53 10.95
N TYR A 30 -2.77 -11.46 10.13
CA TYR A 30 -2.08 -11.81 8.88
C TYR A 30 -2.05 -10.62 7.92
N THR A 31 -0.87 -10.25 7.45
CA THR A 31 -0.60 -9.34 6.33
C THR A 31 -0.16 -10.16 5.12
N ALA A 32 -0.78 -9.97 3.96
CA ALA A 32 -0.58 -10.85 2.81
C ALA A 32 -0.70 -10.17 1.44
N GLY A 33 -0.11 -10.78 0.41
CA GLY A 33 -0.27 -10.36 -0.98
C GLY A 33 0.52 -9.10 -1.37
N ILE A 34 0.25 -8.61 -2.59
CA ILE A 34 1.06 -7.58 -3.29
C ILE A 34 1.06 -6.18 -2.66
N ILE A 35 0.20 -5.92 -1.68
CA ILE A 35 0.10 -4.63 -0.97
C ILE A 35 -0.12 -4.79 0.55
N GLY A 36 0.01 -6.01 1.09
CA GLY A 36 -0.20 -6.26 2.51
C GLY A 36 -1.67 -6.17 2.96
N PHE A 37 -2.58 -6.89 2.29
CA PHE A 37 -3.96 -7.07 2.76
C PHE A 37 -3.96 -7.68 4.15
N CYS A 38 -4.73 -7.13 5.11
CA CYS A 38 -4.73 -7.64 6.48
C CYS A 38 -6.05 -8.28 6.93
N SER A 39 -5.96 -9.37 7.71
CA SER A 39 -7.15 -10.03 8.26
C SER A 39 -7.91 -9.13 9.25
N GLY A 40 -7.20 -8.25 9.95
CA GLY A 40 -7.76 -7.35 10.95
C GLY A 40 -8.34 -6.04 10.39
N THR A 41 -8.09 -5.68 9.12
CA THR A 41 -8.52 -4.39 8.53
C THR A 41 -9.63 -4.52 7.50
N GLY A 42 -10.08 -5.74 7.21
CA GLY A 42 -11.25 -6.02 6.37
C GLY A 42 -10.96 -6.15 4.88
N ASP A 43 -9.88 -5.57 4.37
CA ASP A 43 -9.46 -5.67 2.97
C ASP A 43 -9.06 -7.09 2.55
N MET A 44 -8.46 -7.90 3.43
CA MET A 44 -8.24 -9.33 3.16
C MET A 44 -9.57 -10.09 3.02
N LEU A 45 -10.56 -9.78 3.87
CA LEU A 45 -11.89 -10.38 3.78
C LEU A 45 -12.55 -10.00 2.45
N GLU A 46 -12.56 -8.72 2.09
CA GLU A 46 -13.12 -8.24 0.81
C GLU A 46 -12.45 -8.94 -0.38
N LEU A 47 -11.12 -9.05 -0.39
CA LEU A 47 -10.38 -9.77 -1.42
C LEU A 47 -10.82 -11.23 -1.56
N VAL A 48 -10.94 -11.97 -0.45
CA VAL A 48 -11.35 -13.39 -0.49
C VAL A 48 -12.82 -13.53 -0.91
N GLU A 49 -13.68 -12.57 -0.57
CA GLU A 49 -15.07 -12.51 -1.06
C GLU A 49 -15.12 -12.29 -2.57
N VAL A 50 -14.33 -11.37 -3.11
CA VAL A 50 -14.22 -11.15 -4.57
C VAL A 50 -13.68 -12.40 -5.27
N TYR A 51 -12.61 -13.00 -4.76
CA TYR A 51 -12.05 -14.23 -5.32
C TYR A 51 -13.07 -15.37 -5.32
N THR A 52 -13.83 -15.52 -4.23
CA THR A 52 -14.87 -16.56 -4.10
C THR A 52 -16.08 -16.32 -4.99
N ARG A 53 -16.47 -15.07 -5.22
CA ARG A 53 -17.52 -14.74 -6.18
C ARG A 53 -17.11 -15.06 -7.61
N THR A 54 -15.84 -14.82 -7.96
CA THR A 54 -15.31 -15.09 -9.31
C THR A 54 -15.03 -16.58 -9.52
N LYS A 55 -14.55 -17.28 -8.50
CA LYS A 55 -14.26 -18.72 -8.52
C LYS A 55 -14.83 -19.40 -7.28
N PRO A 56 -16.13 -19.79 -7.31
CA PRO A 56 -16.76 -20.50 -6.21
C PRO A 56 -16.01 -21.81 -5.88
N GLY A 57 -15.92 -22.15 -4.58
CA GLY A 57 -15.25 -23.37 -4.12
C GLY A 57 -13.73 -23.36 -4.22
N ASN A 58 -13.10 -22.19 -4.40
CA ASN A 58 -11.64 -22.06 -4.28
C ASN A 58 -11.15 -22.41 -2.86
N VAL A 59 -9.84 -22.64 -2.73
CA VAL A 59 -9.22 -23.11 -1.47
C VAL A 59 -9.39 -22.13 -0.30
N LEU A 60 -9.62 -20.84 -0.56
CA LEU A 60 -9.80 -19.82 0.47
C LEU A 60 -11.27 -19.64 0.89
N ALA A 61 -12.24 -20.15 0.12
CA ALA A 61 -13.66 -19.92 0.37
C ALA A 61 -14.12 -20.42 1.75
N GLY A 62 -13.54 -21.52 2.24
CA GLY A 62 -13.85 -22.07 3.56
C GLY A 62 -13.47 -21.18 4.74
N TYR A 63 -12.56 -20.21 4.53
CA TYR A 63 -12.09 -19.30 5.58
C TYR A 63 -12.95 -18.05 5.73
N LEU A 64 -13.91 -17.79 4.83
CA LEU A 64 -14.77 -16.60 4.89
C LEU A 64 -15.48 -16.41 6.24
N PRO A 65 -16.05 -17.44 6.90
CA PRO A 65 -16.61 -17.27 8.23
C PRO A 65 -15.58 -16.83 9.28
N ALA A 66 -14.36 -17.39 9.25
CA ALA A 66 -13.29 -17.05 10.17
C ALA A 66 -12.77 -15.62 9.91
N LEU A 67 -12.54 -15.25 8.64
CA LEU A 67 -12.14 -13.89 8.25
C LEU A 67 -13.15 -12.83 8.72
N ARG A 68 -14.46 -13.11 8.65
CA ARG A 68 -15.48 -12.21 9.21
C ARG A 68 -15.42 -12.11 10.73
N ALA A 69 -15.13 -13.22 11.42
CA ALA A 69 -15.08 -13.27 12.87
C ALA A 69 -13.86 -12.55 13.44
N VAL A 70 -12.71 -12.60 12.76
CA VAL A 70 -11.46 -11.97 13.23
C VAL A 70 -11.27 -10.52 12.76
N ASN A 71 -12.06 -10.06 11.78
CA ASN A 71 -11.98 -8.69 11.28
C ASN A 71 -12.13 -7.66 12.42
N GLY A 72 -11.22 -6.69 12.48
CA GLY A 72 -11.09 -5.74 13.60
C GLY A 72 -10.18 -6.21 14.75
N SER A 73 -9.50 -7.35 14.60
CA SER A 73 -8.54 -7.89 15.59
C SER A 73 -7.32 -8.53 14.91
N ASP A 74 -6.32 -8.89 15.70
CA ASP A 74 -5.13 -9.67 15.29
C ASP A 74 -5.31 -11.19 15.49
N SER A 75 -6.55 -11.65 15.73
CA SER A 75 -6.83 -13.07 16.00
C SER A 75 -6.63 -13.98 14.78
N HIS A 76 -6.06 -15.16 15.00
CA HIS A 76 -5.93 -16.23 13.99
C HIS A 76 -6.99 -17.34 14.12
N ALA A 77 -8.01 -17.13 14.96
CA ALA A 77 -9.01 -18.14 15.26
C ALA A 77 -9.76 -18.60 13.98
N GLY A 78 -9.67 -19.91 13.68
CA GLY A 78 -10.28 -20.51 12.49
C GLY A 78 -9.50 -20.30 11.18
N LEU A 79 -8.37 -19.60 11.21
CA LEU A 79 -7.42 -19.50 10.09
C LEU A 79 -6.31 -20.55 10.25
N ASP A 80 -5.73 -20.64 11.45
CA ASP A 80 -4.62 -21.55 11.71
C ASP A 80 -5.03 -23.02 11.76
N PRO A 81 -4.11 -23.94 11.38
CA PRO A 81 -2.75 -23.68 10.88
C PRO A 81 -2.66 -23.61 9.34
N ASN A 82 -3.77 -23.81 8.63
CA ASN A 82 -3.74 -24.12 7.20
C ASN A 82 -3.81 -22.87 6.30
N PHE A 83 -4.31 -21.74 6.82
CA PHE A 83 -4.54 -20.55 6.01
C PHE A 83 -3.29 -20.04 5.27
N PRO A 84 -2.09 -19.93 5.88
CA PRO A 84 -0.88 -19.54 5.14
C PRO A 84 -0.51 -20.47 3.99
N ARG A 85 -0.67 -21.79 4.15
CA ARG A 85 -0.42 -22.77 3.09
C ARG A 85 -1.43 -22.61 1.95
N ASP A 86 -2.70 -22.47 2.30
CA ASP A 86 -3.79 -22.38 1.33
C ASP A 86 -3.74 -21.03 0.59
N TRP A 87 -3.31 -19.94 1.24
CA TRP A 87 -3.00 -18.66 0.60
C TRP A 87 -1.92 -18.80 -0.47
N ARG A 88 -0.79 -19.43 -0.13
CA ARG A 88 0.29 -19.70 -1.10
C ARG A 88 -0.18 -20.58 -2.25
N THR A 89 -1.08 -21.53 -1.97
CA THR A 89 -1.71 -22.37 -3.00
C THR A 89 -2.58 -21.53 -3.93
N ALA A 90 -3.45 -20.68 -3.37
CA ALA A 90 -4.28 -19.76 -4.14
C ALA A 90 -3.43 -18.78 -4.98
N ALA A 91 -2.27 -18.32 -4.49
CA ALA A 91 -1.38 -17.42 -5.22
C ALA A 91 -0.84 -18.00 -6.54
N THR A 92 -0.89 -19.33 -6.72
CA THR A 92 -0.58 -19.99 -8.00
C THR A 92 -1.70 -19.84 -9.03
N ASP A 93 -2.94 -19.56 -8.60
CA ASP A 93 -4.11 -19.37 -9.44
C ASP A 93 -4.11 -17.97 -10.08
N PRO A 94 -4.12 -17.85 -11.42
CA PRO A 94 -4.22 -16.56 -12.09
C PRO A 94 -5.48 -15.76 -11.69
N VAL A 95 -6.58 -16.42 -11.31
CA VAL A 95 -7.80 -15.74 -10.86
C VAL A 95 -7.59 -15.03 -9.52
N PHE A 96 -6.84 -15.64 -8.59
CA PHE A 96 -6.54 -15.00 -7.31
C PHE A 96 -5.55 -13.84 -7.48
N ARG A 97 -4.54 -13.99 -8.35
CA ARG A 97 -3.63 -12.89 -8.70
C ARG A 97 -4.37 -11.70 -9.30
N ALA A 98 -5.29 -11.95 -10.24
CA ALA A 98 -6.14 -10.91 -10.81
C ALA A 98 -7.05 -10.26 -9.76
N ALA A 99 -7.57 -11.02 -8.79
CA ALA A 99 -8.35 -10.47 -7.67
C ALA A 99 -7.51 -9.52 -6.80
N GLN A 100 -6.26 -9.90 -6.47
CA GLN A 100 -5.35 -9.01 -5.73
C GLN A 100 -5.06 -7.71 -6.49
N GLU A 101 -4.78 -7.79 -7.79
CA GLU A 101 -4.54 -6.60 -8.63
C GLU A 101 -5.77 -5.70 -8.72
N ALA A 102 -6.96 -6.29 -8.92
CA ALA A 102 -8.21 -5.56 -9.00
C ALA A 102 -8.54 -4.84 -7.68
N GLU A 103 -8.28 -5.50 -6.55
CA GLU A 103 -8.57 -4.94 -5.23
C GLU A 103 -7.59 -3.81 -4.87
N ARG A 104 -6.30 -4.00 -5.15
CA ARG A 104 -5.30 -2.92 -5.12
C ARG A 104 -5.78 -1.71 -5.90
N ASP A 105 -6.24 -1.95 -7.14
CA ASP A 105 -6.63 -0.88 -8.03
C ASP A 105 -7.88 -0.15 -7.56
N ARG A 106 -8.89 -0.89 -7.09
CA ARG A 106 -10.16 -0.35 -6.61
C ARG A 106 -9.99 0.48 -5.34
N VAL A 107 -9.27 -0.04 -4.34
CA VAL A 107 -9.23 0.54 -2.99
C VAL A 107 -8.10 1.56 -2.84
N TYR A 108 -6.96 1.36 -3.49
CA TYR A 108 -5.75 2.15 -3.23
C TYR A 108 -5.31 2.96 -4.45
N PHE A 109 -5.03 2.30 -5.58
CA PHE A 109 -4.37 2.95 -6.71
C PHE A 109 -5.26 3.95 -7.44
N ASN A 110 -6.41 3.52 -7.97
CA ASN A 110 -7.31 4.39 -8.73
C ASN A 110 -7.80 5.60 -7.92
N PRO A 111 -8.26 5.46 -6.66
CA PRO A 111 -8.73 6.62 -5.93
C PRO A 111 -7.59 7.57 -5.54
N SER A 112 -6.39 7.08 -5.22
CA SER A 112 -5.21 7.93 -4.96
C SER A 112 -4.74 8.69 -6.21
N VAL A 113 -4.70 8.02 -7.37
CA VAL A 113 -4.36 8.64 -8.65
C VAL A 113 -5.40 9.68 -9.05
N ARG A 114 -6.69 9.38 -8.85
CA ARG A 114 -7.78 10.34 -9.11
C ARG A 114 -7.60 11.59 -8.26
N ASP A 115 -7.35 11.44 -6.96
CA ASP A 115 -7.13 12.57 -6.06
C ASP A 115 -5.89 13.38 -6.44
N GLY A 116 -4.80 12.72 -6.83
CA GLY A 116 -3.61 13.40 -7.35
C GLY A 116 -3.91 14.21 -8.62
N LYS A 117 -4.70 13.65 -9.54
CA LYS A 117 -5.17 14.40 -10.73
C LYS A 117 -6.05 15.58 -10.37
N THR A 118 -6.94 15.44 -9.37
CA THR A 118 -7.77 16.54 -8.87
C THR A 118 -6.93 17.66 -8.25
N ASP A 119 -5.79 17.33 -7.64
CA ASP A 119 -4.84 18.31 -7.12
C ASP A 119 -3.89 18.86 -8.19
N GLY A 120 -3.89 18.26 -9.38
CA GLY A 120 -3.03 18.65 -10.50
C GLY A 120 -1.56 18.28 -10.30
N VAL A 121 -1.28 17.27 -9.47
CA VAL A 121 0.08 16.76 -9.30
C VAL A 121 0.44 15.74 -10.38
N ARG A 122 1.71 15.73 -10.77
CA ARG A 122 2.31 14.79 -11.72
C ARG A 122 2.54 13.41 -11.08
N ALA A 123 3.20 12.53 -11.81
CA ALA A 123 3.35 11.12 -11.44
C ALA A 123 3.98 10.92 -10.05
N LEU A 124 4.95 11.75 -9.64
CA LEU A 124 5.53 11.67 -8.30
C LEU A 124 4.50 11.96 -7.21
N GLY A 125 3.64 12.96 -7.40
CA GLY A 125 2.59 13.28 -6.43
C GLY A 125 1.50 12.22 -6.37
N GLN A 126 1.09 11.69 -7.52
CA GLN A 126 0.16 10.56 -7.59
C GLN A 126 0.75 9.32 -6.91
N PHE A 127 2.05 9.06 -7.09
CA PHE A 127 2.76 7.99 -6.39
C PHE A 127 2.81 8.23 -4.88
N ALA A 128 3.09 9.45 -4.42
CA ALA A 128 3.13 9.78 -2.99
C ALA A 128 1.78 9.51 -2.31
N TYR A 129 0.66 9.81 -2.98
CA TYR A 129 -0.67 9.49 -2.46
C TYR A 129 -0.91 7.98 -2.45
N TYR A 130 -0.57 7.28 -3.53
CA TYR A 130 -0.74 5.84 -3.59
C TYR A 130 0.06 5.12 -2.51
N ASP A 131 1.32 5.49 -2.30
CA ASP A 131 2.20 4.90 -1.29
C ASP A 131 1.71 5.22 0.14
N ALA A 132 1.16 6.41 0.37
CA ALA A 132 0.50 6.75 1.64
C ALA A 132 -0.78 5.95 1.85
N ALA A 133 -1.59 5.73 0.81
CA ALA A 133 -2.81 4.95 0.91
C ALA A 133 -2.53 3.47 1.17
N ALA A 134 -1.47 2.91 0.56
CA ALA A 134 -1.06 1.54 0.84
C ALA A 134 -0.69 1.33 2.31
N MET A 135 0.03 2.27 2.93
CA MET A 135 0.49 2.17 4.31
C MET A 135 -0.58 2.57 5.35
N HIS A 136 -1.39 3.58 5.06
CA HIS A 136 -2.30 4.20 6.04
C HIS A 136 -3.78 3.95 5.72
N GLY A 137 -4.08 3.15 4.69
CA GLY A 137 -5.41 3.08 4.09
C GLY A 137 -5.77 4.35 3.31
N TYR A 138 -6.77 4.24 2.43
CA TYR A 138 -7.21 5.37 1.61
C TYR A 138 -7.70 6.56 2.47
N GLU A 139 -8.49 6.31 3.51
CA GLU A 139 -8.98 7.37 4.40
C GLU A 139 -7.85 8.00 5.25
N GLY A 140 -6.85 7.21 5.67
CA GLY A 140 -5.67 7.74 6.35
C GLY A 140 -4.85 8.67 5.43
N MET A 141 -4.67 8.29 4.17
CA MET A 141 -4.07 9.17 3.15
C MET A 141 -4.88 10.46 2.98
N ARG A 142 -6.22 10.38 2.92
CA ARG A 142 -7.09 11.57 2.83
C ARG A 142 -6.95 12.47 4.05
N ALA A 143 -6.79 11.91 5.25
CA ALA A 143 -6.56 12.68 6.47
C ALA A 143 -5.20 13.40 6.44
N ILE A 144 -4.13 12.73 6.00
CA ILE A 144 -2.82 13.34 5.77
C ILE A 144 -2.94 14.50 4.77
N ARG A 145 -3.59 14.25 3.63
CA ARG A 145 -3.86 15.26 2.60
C ARG A 145 -4.60 16.47 3.16
N SER A 146 -5.61 16.25 4.01
CA SER A 146 -6.38 17.34 4.62
C SER A 146 -5.53 18.22 5.52
N ARG A 147 -4.57 17.66 6.26
CA ARG A 147 -3.61 18.46 7.05
C ARG A 147 -2.64 19.21 6.15
N ALA A 148 -2.18 18.59 5.07
CA ALA A 148 -1.27 19.24 4.11
C ALA A 148 -1.92 20.46 3.43
N LEU A 149 -3.22 20.39 3.12
CA LEU A 149 -4.02 21.52 2.58
C LEU A 149 -4.03 22.75 3.51
N ALA A 150 -3.85 22.58 4.82
CA ALA A 150 -3.75 23.70 5.74
C ALA A 150 -2.38 24.41 5.66
N ARG A 151 -1.39 23.82 4.99
CA ARG A 151 0.01 24.29 4.96
C ARG A 151 0.45 24.76 3.57
N ALA A 152 -0.05 24.14 2.50
CA ALA A 152 0.26 24.53 1.14
C ALA A 152 -0.95 24.33 0.21
N LYS A 153 -1.04 25.15 -0.84
CA LYS A 153 -2.04 24.97 -1.89
C LYS A 153 -1.54 23.96 -2.93
N PRO A 154 -2.39 23.05 -3.43
CA PRO A 154 -2.03 22.18 -4.55
C PRO A 154 -2.00 22.97 -5.87
N PRO A 155 -1.39 22.41 -6.94
CA PRO A 155 -1.33 23.04 -8.27
C PRO A 155 -2.67 23.56 -8.80
N THR A 156 -3.76 22.80 -8.66
CA THR A 156 -5.09 23.24 -9.12
C THR A 156 -5.66 24.44 -8.37
N GLN A 157 -5.07 24.81 -7.23
CA GLN A 157 -5.40 26.01 -6.47
C GLN A 157 -4.33 27.12 -6.62
N GLY A 158 -3.45 27.00 -7.63
CA GLY A 158 -2.41 27.96 -7.94
C GLY A 158 -1.15 27.85 -7.08
N GLY A 159 -0.96 26.75 -6.34
CA GLY A 159 0.26 26.50 -5.58
C GLY A 159 1.38 25.88 -6.43
N ASP A 160 2.62 26.03 -5.96
CA ASP A 160 3.77 25.31 -6.52
C ASP A 160 3.73 23.83 -6.13
N GLU A 161 3.91 22.94 -7.11
CA GLU A 161 3.82 21.50 -6.89
C GLU A 161 4.87 20.98 -5.91
N ARG A 162 6.10 21.50 -5.96
CA ARG A 162 7.15 21.03 -5.04
C ARG A 162 6.82 21.40 -3.62
N THR A 163 6.34 22.63 -3.41
CA THR A 163 5.88 23.13 -2.12
C THR A 163 4.72 22.28 -1.58
N TRP A 164 3.75 21.96 -2.44
CA TRP A 164 2.64 21.06 -2.10
C TRP A 164 3.13 19.67 -1.67
N LEU A 165 4.02 19.06 -2.46
CA LEU A 165 4.52 17.71 -2.17
C LEU A 165 5.41 17.68 -0.92
N HIS A 166 6.20 18.72 -0.65
CA HIS A 166 6.93 18.83 0.62
C HIS A 166 5.96 18.88 1.81
N ALA A 167 4.90 19.69 1.74
CA ALA A 167 3.89 19.75 2.81
C ALA A 167 3.18 18.41 3.02
N PHE A 168 2.83 17.70 1.95
CA PHE A 168 2.22 16.37 2.04
C PHE A 168 3.18 15.35 2.66
N LEU A 169 4.43 15.28 2.22
CA LEU A 169 5.41 14.34 2.75
C LEU A 169 5.79 14.65 4.21
N ASP A 170 5.79 15.92 4.61
CA ASP A 170 5.98 16.31 6.02
C ASP A 170 4.83 15.77 6.90
N GLU A 171 3.58 15.97 6.49
CA GLU A 171 2.41 15.46 7.23
C GLU A 171 2.33 13.93 7.26
N ARG A 172 2.83 13.29 6.20
CA ARG A 172 2.96 11.83 6.13
C ARG A 172 3.99 11.32 7.12
N VAL A 173 5.19 11.90 7.15
CA VAL A 173 6.24 11.54 8.11
C VAL A 173 5.74 11.71 9.55
N ALA A 174 4.99 12.78 9.81
CA ALA A 174 4.37 12.99 11.13
C ALA A 174 3.33 11.90 11.47
N GLU A 175 2.57 11.39 10.50
CA GLU A 175 1.64 10.27 10.71
C GLU A 175 2.38 8.97 10.99
N MET A 176 3.38 8.63 10.18
CA MET A 176 4.20 7.42 10.32
C MET A 176 4.79 7.30 11.73
N ARG A 177 5.29 8.41 12.28
CA ARG A 177 5.92 8.44 13.62
C ARG A 177 4.96 8.21 14.79
N LYS A 178 3.63 8.17 14.57
CA LYS A 178 2.66 7.84 15.63
C LYS A 178 2.58 6.34 15.91
N GLU A 179 3.02 5.51 14.97
CA GLU A 179 3.00 4.06 15.08
C GLU A 179 4.45 3.56 15.12
N GLU A 180 4.84 2.87 16.19
CA GLU A 180 6.22 2.40 16.37
C GLU A 180 6.67 1.49 15.22
N ALA A 181 5.78 0.62 14.73
CA ALA A 181 5.98 -0.24 13.56
C ALA A 181 6.30 0.54 12.27
N HIS A 182 5.96 1.83 12.20
CA HIS A 182 6.15 2.70 11.04
C HIS A 182 7.16 3.82 11.29
N SER A 183 7.97 3.73 12.36
CA SER A 183 8.90 4.80 12.76
C SER A 183 10.04 5.04 11.78
N ASP A 184 10.43 4.03 10.99
CA ASP A 184 11.37 4.21 9.87
C ASP A 184 10.69 4.90 8.69
N THR A 185 11.16 6.12 8.38
CA THR A 185 10.59 6.98 7.34
C THR A 185 11.39 6.97 6.04
N SER A 186 12.30 6.01 5.84
CA SER A 186 13.20 5.93 4.66
C SER A 186 12.45 5.86 3.32
N ARG A 187 11.28 5.20 3.28
CA ARG A 187 10.40 5.20 2.08
C ARG A 187 9.99 6.61 1.64
N VAL A 188 9.98 7.58 2.57
CA VAL A 188 9.81 9.00 2.28
C VAL A 188 11.16 9.68 2.11
N ASP A 189 12.04 9.59 3.11
CA ASP A 189 13.22 10.43 3.24
C ASP A 189 14.33 10.10 2.23
N THR A 190 14.56 8.83 1.96
CA THR A 190 15.61 8.35 1.05
C THR A 190 15.07 7.82 -0.28
N ALA A 191 13.77 8.02 -0.54
CA ALA A 191 13.13 7.71 -1.82
C ALA A 191 12.29 8.89 -2.35
N GLN A 192 11.06 9.09 -1.86
CA GLN A 192 10.16 10.12 -2.39
C GLN A 192 10.75 11.54 -2.33
N ARG A 193 11.37 11.93 -1.21
CA ARG A 193 12.07 13.21 -1.08
C ARG A 193 13.26 13.32 -2.03
N VAL A 194 13.98 12.22 -2.29
CA VAL A 194 15.08 12.20 -3.26
C VAL A 194 14.56 12.51 -4.66
N PHE A 195 13.47 11.86 -5.09
CA PHE A 195 12.85 12.13 -6.39
C PHE A 195 12.37 13.58 -6.50
N LEU A 196 11.75 14.10 -5.42
CA LEU A 196 11.24 15.46 -5.35
C LEU A 196 12.38 16.49 -5.42
N ASN A 197 13.45 16.28 -4.65
CA ASN A 197 14.61 17.16 -4.60
C ASN A 197 15.35 17.23 -5.95
N ASN A 198 15.39 16.10 -6.66
CA ASN A 198 15.92 16.01 -8.02
C ASN A 198 15.00 16.62 -9.10
N GLY A 199 13.81 17.10 -8.71
CA GLY A 199 12.83 17.67 -9.64
C GLY A 199 12.19 16.63 -10.57
N ASN A 200 12.31 15.33 -10.27
CA ASN A 200 11.76 14.25 -11.09
C ASN A 200 10.26 14.06 -10.80
N LEU A 201 9.48 15.09 -11.10
CA LEU A 201 8.04 15.14 -10.78
C LEU A 201 7.22 14.20 -11.67
N ASP A 202 7.76 13.80 -12.81
CA ASP A 202 7.17 12.81 -13.72
C ASP A 202 7.62 11.37 -13.43
N LEU A 203 8.46 11.16 -12.40
CA LEU A 203 8.92 9.84 -11.96
C LEU A 203 9.61 9.04 -13.09
N ASN A 204 10.33 9.75 -13.98
CA ASN A 204 11.05 9.16 -15.11
C ASN A 204 12.21 8.31 -14.64
N THR A 205 12.45 7.18 -15.31
CA THR A 205 13.64 6.36 -15.07
C THR A 205 14.91 7.00 -15.67
N PRO A 206 16.11 6.72 -15.13
CA PRO A 206 16.38 5.82 -14.01
C PRO A 206 15.98 6.40 -12.65
N LEU A 207 15.37 5.57 -11.80
CA LEU A 207 15.10 5.87 -10.39
C LEU A 207 16.16 5.20 -9.53
N ILE A 208 16.78 5.96 -8.63
CA ILE A 208 17.75 5.47 -7.66
C ILE A 208 17.31 5.97 -6.29
N PHE A 209 17.17 5.05 -5.33
CA PHE A 209 16.66 5.34 -4.00
C PHE A 209 17.11 4.29 -3.00
N ALA A 210 16.86 4.54 -1.72
CA ALA A 210 17.08 3.57 -0.66
C ALA A 210 15.88 3.48 0.28
N VAL A 211 15.65 2.29 0.83
CA VAL A 211 14.68 2.02 1.91
C VAL A 211 15.31 1.04 2.87
N TYR A 212 15.20 1.28 4.18
CA TYR A 212 15.84 0.48 5.25
C TYR A 212 17.38 0.33 5.11
N GLY A 213 18.03 1.25 4.40
CA GLY A 213 19.46 1.20 4.11
C GLY A 213 19.84 0.45 2.83
N ASP A 214 18.92 -0.33 2.26
CA ASP A 214 19.15 -1.06 1.00
C ASP A 214 18.96 -0.15 -0.22
N GLN A 215 19.88 -0.25 -1.19
CA GLN A 215 19.84 0.56 -2.41
C GLN A 215 19.09 -0.16 -3.55
N TYR A 216 18.24 0.59 -4.24
CA TYR A 216 17.45 0.11 -5.37
C TYR A 216 17.67 0.98 -6.61
N ARG A 217 17.58 0.32 -7.78
CA ARG A 217 17.62 0.99 -9.09
C ARG A 217 16.53 0.43 -10.00
N ILE A 218 15.75 1.32 -10.61
CA ILE A 218 14.79 1.00 -11.67
C ILE A 218 15.24 1.73 -12.94
N GLY A 219 15.44 0.99 -14.03
CA GLY A 219 15.93 1.50 -15.32
C GLY A 219 14.81 1.88 -16.27
#